data_AF-A0A8R7U9R4-F1
#
_entry.id   AF-A0A8R7U9R4-F1
#
_cell.length_a   1.000
_cell.length_b   1.000
_cell.length_c   1.000
_cell.angle_alpha   90.00
_cell.angle_beta   90.00
_cell.angle_gamma   90.00
#
_symmetry.space_group_name_H-M   'P 1'
#
loop_
_entity.id
_entity.type
_entity.pdbx_description
1 polymer ?
#
loop_
_entity_poly.entity_id
_entity_poly.type
_entity_poly.pdbx_seq_one_letter_code
_entity_poly.pdbx_strand_id
1 'polypeptide(L)'
;MAVKFGKAFGLNVTVLGTSELKRDEAISLLGADNFVVSSDKTQMESLKNSLDFIVDTASGDHPFDPYLGLLKVRGIMALVGFPREIRVHPATLNLGKHLN
;
A
#
# COMPACT_ATOMS: atom_id res chain seq x y z
N MET A 1 10.10 0.89 10.24
CA MET A 1 10.45 2.33 10.23
C MET A 1 9.39 3.20 9.56
N ALA A 2 8.88 2.85 8.37
CA ALA A 2 7.90 3.66 7.64
C ALA A 2 6.67 4.06 8.49
N VAL A 3 6.08 3.12 9.24
CA VAL A 3 4.94 3.41 10.15
C VAL A 3 5.30 4.51 11.15
N LYS A 4 6.41 4.35 11.88
CA LYS A 4 6.83 5.31 12.92
C LYS A 4 7.05 6.72 12.35
N PHE A 5 7.70 6.84 11.20
CA PHE A 5 7.87 8.15 10.55
C PHE A 5 6.54 8.73 10.07
N GLY A 6 5.69 7.93 9.43
CA GLY A 6 4.36 8.37 9.00
C GLY A 6 3.51 8.90 10.17
N LYS A 7 3.51 8.19 11.30
CA LYS A 7 2.84 8.66 12.52
C LYS A 7 3.49 9.91 13.10
N ALA A 8 4.81 10.00 13.13
CA ALA A 8 5.51 11.20 13.59
C ALA A 8 5.20 12.44 12.74
N PHE A 9 4.91 12.25 11.44
CA PHE A 9 4.46 13.32 10.53
C PHE A 9 2.95 13.58 10.59
N GLY A 10 2.21 12.92 11.48
CA GLY A 10 0.77 13.11 11.62
C GLY A 10 -0.07 12.50 10.49
N LEU A 11 0.48 11.55 9.74
CA LEU A 11 -0.25 10.88 8.66
C LEU A 11 -1.23 9.83 9.21
N ASN A 12 -2.26 9.54 8.41
CA ASN A 12 -3.06 8.32 8.55
C ASN A 12 -2.30 7.17 7.85
N VAL A 13 -1.91 6.16 8.61
CA VAL A 13 -1.04 5.08 8.17
C VAL A 13 -1.80 3.77 8.17
N THR A 14 -1.92 3.18 6.98
CA THR A 14 -2.40 1.81 6.80
C THR A 14 -1.22 0.88 6.50
N VAL A 15 -1.14 -0.26 7.19
CA VAL A 15 -0.19 -1.33 6.88
C VAL A 15 -0.86 -2.37 5.99
N LEU A 16 -0.21 -2.73 4.89
CA LEU A 16 -0.62 -3.82 4.01
C LEU A 16 0.22 -5.06 4.32
N GLY A 17 -0.42 -6.18 4.67
CA GLY A 17 0.25 -7.44 5.01
C GLY A 17 -0.31 -8.61 4.24
N THR A 18 0.44 -9.70 4.13
CA THR A 18 -0.02 -10.95 3.48
C THR A 18 -0.81 -11.86 4.41
N SER A 19 -0.74 -11.63 5.72
CA SER A 19 -1.48 -12.37 6.74
C SER A 19 -1.73 -11.51 7.98
N GLU A 20 -2.63 -12.00 8.83
CA GLU A 20 -3.03 -11.34 10.08
C GLU A 20 -1.94 -11.31 11.15
N LEU A 21 -0.84 -12.07 10.97
CA LEU A 21 0.20 -12.27 11.98
C LEU A 21 0.85 -10.96 12.48
N LYS A 22 0.87 -9.92 11.64
CA LYS A 22 1.50 -8.63 11.95
C LYS A 22 0.50 -7.55 12.37
N ARG A 23 -0.80 -7.86 12.47
CA ARG A 23 -1.83 -6.85 12.80
C ARG A 23 -1.58 -6.22 14.16
N ASP A 24 -1.42 -7.04 15.20
CA ASP A 24 -1.27 -6.53 16.56
C ASP A 24 0.01 -5.69 16.71
N GLU A 25 1.13 -6.13 16.13
CA GLU A 25 2.36 -5.35 16.09
C GLU A 25 2.15 -4.01 15.36
N ALA A 26 1.47 -4.02 14.20
CA ALA A 26 1.23 -2.82 13.41
C ALA A 26 0.35 -1.80 14.15
N ILE A 27 -0.75 -2.24 14.74
CA ILE A 27 -1.72 -1.38 15.41
C ILE A 27 -1.23 -0.98 16.81
N SER A 28 -0.97 -1.97 17.67
CA SER A 28 -0.75 -1.76 19.10
C SER A 28 0.67 -1.26 19.41
N LEU A 29 1.69 -1.77 18.71
CA LEU A 29 3.09 -1.42 18.97
C LEU A 29 3.60 -0.27 18.10
N LEU A 30 3.26 -0.27 16.81
CA LEU A 30 3.75 0.73 15.86
C LEU A 30 2.80 1.92 15.68
N GLY A 31 1.53 1.79 16.09
CA GLY A 31 0.55 2.87 16.05
C GLY A 31 -0.04 3.15 14.67
N ALA A 32 -0.09 2.16 13.78
CA ALA A 32 -0.82 2.28 12.53
C ALA A 32 -2.32 2.47 12.79
N ASP A 33 -3.00 3.26 11.96
CA ASP A 33 -4.45 3.52 12.10
C ASP A 33 -5.28 2.38 11.53
N ASN A 34 -4.72 1.62 10.58
CA ASN A 34 -5.38 0.50 9.95
C ASN A 34 -4.39 -0.60 9.53
N PHE A 35 -4.91 -1.81 9.36
CA PHE A 35 -4.18 -2.95 8.82
C PHE A 35 -5.09 -3.72 7.86
N VAL A 36 -4.60 -3.93 6.64
CA VAL A 36 -5.32 -4.64 5.57
C VAL A 36 -4.54 -5.84 5.09
N VAL A 37 -5.22 -6.97 4.95
CA VAL A 37 -4.66 -8.18 4.35
C VAL A 37 -4.77 -8.09 2.84
N SER A 38 -3.65 -8.11 2.12
CA SER A 38 -3.59 -7.87 0.68
C SER A 38 -4.26 -8.95 -0.18
N SER A 39 -4.46 -10.15 0.36
CA SER A 39 -5.24 -11.21 -0.29
C SER A 39 -6.76 -11.06 -0.10
N ASP A 40 -7.21 -10.21 0.83
CA ASP A 40 -8.63 -9.92 1.04
C ASP A 40 -9.09 -8.83 0.05
N LYS A 41 -9.84 -9.27 -0.97
CA LYS A 41 -10.34 -8.39 -2.03
C LYS A 41 -11.28 -7.30 -1.52
N THR A 42 -12.09 -7.60 -0.51
CA THR A 42 -13.06 -6.64 0.04
C THR A 42 -12.33 -5.52 0.77
N GLN A 43 -11.33 -5.87 1.58
CA GLN A 43 -10.50 -4.88 2.27
C GLN A 43 -9.69 -4.04 1.27
N MET A 44 -9.10 -4.67 0.25
CA MET A 44 -8.35 -3.96 -0.79
C MET A 44 -9.24 -2.99 -1.59
N GLU A 45 -10.45 -3.39 -1.98
CA GLU A 45 -11.38 -2.53 -2.71
C GLU A 45 -11.80 -1.31 -1.88
N SER A 46 -11.91 -1.45 -0.54
CA SER A 46 -12.20 -0.32 0.35
C SER A 46 -11.13 0.78 0.34
N LEU A 47 -9.91 0.46 -0.10
CA LEU A 47 -8.79 1.40 -0.19
C LEU A 47 -8.55 1.93 -1.61
N LYS A 48 -9.39 1.56 -2.58
CA LYS A 48 -9.22 1.96 -3.97
C LYS A 48 -9.17 3.47 -4.12
N ASN A 49 -8.18 3.97 -4.86
CA ASN A 49 -7.94 5.40 -5.08
C ASN A 49 -7.96 6.25 -3.78
N SER A 50 -7.51 5.70 -2.64
CA SER A 50 -7.57 6.39 -1.34
C SER A 50 -6.21 6.82 -0.79
N LEU A 51 -5.13 6.18 -1.23
CA LEU A 51 -3.78 6.40 -0.69
C LEU A 51 -3.03 7.47 -1.50
N ASP A 52 -2.42 8.43 -0.83
CA ASP A 52 -1.56 9.43 -1.47
C ASP A 52 -0.14 8.89 -1.71
N PHE A 53 0.31 7.97 -0.85
CA PHE A 53 1.68 7.45 -0.84
C PHE A 53 1.72 5.99 -0.36
N ILE A 54 2.50 5.16 -1.04
CA ILE A 54 2.82 3.79 -0.62
C ILE A 54 4.33 3.65 -0.51
N VAL A 55 4.81 3.13 0.62
CA VAL A 55 6.20 2.66 0.77
C VAL A 55 6.19 1.14 0.64
N ASP A 56 6.69 0.63 -0.47
CA ASP A 56 6.81 -0.81 -0.68
C ASP A 56 8.15 -1.30 -0.11
N THR A 57 8.06 -2.07 0.98
CA THR A 57 9.18 -2.70 1.67
C THR A 57 9.16 -4.22 1.56
N ALA A 58 8.33 -4.79 0.68
CA ALA A 58 8.23 -6.24 0.56
C ALA A 58 9.54 -6.82 -0.01
N SER A 59 10.01 -7.89 0.61
CA SER A 59 11.13 -8.68 0.11
C SER A 59 10.61 -9.72 -0.87
N GLY A 60 11.09 -9.69 -2.11
CA GLY A 60 10.73 -10.63 -3.16
C GLY A 60 9.61 -10.15 -4.08
N ASP A 61 9.34 -10.96 -5.09
CA ASP A 61 8.41 -10.61 -6.17
C ASP A 61 6.96 -10.64 -5.69
N HIS A 62 6.20 -9.64 -6.08
CA HIS A 62 4.77 -9.54 -5.81
C HIS A 62 4.09 -8.71 -6.92
N PRO A 63 2.77 -8.88 -7.14
CA PRO A 63 2.08 -8.13 -8.19
C PRO A 63 1.91 -6.66 -7.79
N PHE A 64 2.29 -5.73 -8.65
CA PHE A 64 2.23 -4.29 -8.38
C PHE A 64 0.86 -3.67 -8.67
N ASP A 65 0.16 -4.16 -9.70
CA ASP A 65 -1.12 -3.59 -10.16
C ASP A 65 -2.19 -3.45 -9.05
N PRO A 66 -2.39 -4.44 -8.15
CA PRO A 66 -3.37 -4.31 -7.07
C PRO A 66 -3.07 -3.16 -6.12
N TYR A 67 -1.79 -2.89 -5.84
CA TYR A 67 -1.37 -1.82 -4.94
C TYR A 67 -1.39 -0.45 -5.64
N LEU A 68 -1.02 -0.40 -6.92
CA LEU A 68 -1.15 0.81 -7.73
C LEU A 68 -2.60 1.29 -7.83
N GLY A 69 -3.56 0.36 -7.89
CA GLY A 69 -5.00 0.68 -7.85
C GLY A 69 -5.51 1.29 -6.53
N LEU A 70 -4.72 1.23 -5.46
CA LEU A 70 -5.05 1.88 -4.18
C LEU A 70 -4.64 3.36 -4.17
N LEU A 71 -3.70 3.75 -5.03
CA LEU A 71 -3.21 5.13 -5.09
C LEU A 71 -4.24 6.04 -5.75
N LYS A 72 -4.40 7.25 -5.19
CA LYS A 72 -5.06 8.36 -5.87
C LYS A 72 -4.32 8.71 -7.16
N VAL A 73 -4.99 9.48 -8.03
CA VAL A 73 -4.33 10.10 -9.18
C VAL A 73 -3.15 10.94 -8.70
N ARG A 74 -1.97 10.74 -9.30
CA ARG A 74 -0.69 11.36 -8.89
C ARG A 74 -0.15 10.87 -7.55
N GLY A 75 -0.73 9.82 -6.96
CA GLY A 75 -0.15 9.12 -5.83
C GLY A 75 1.19 8.48 -6.20
N ILE A 76 2.03 8.27 -5.18
CA ILE A 76 3.40 7.81 -5.39
C ILE A 76 3.59 6.45 -4.70
N MET A 77 4.14 5.49 -5.43
CA MET A 77 4.71 4.27 -4.86
C MET A 77 6.23 4.41 -4.80
N ALA A 78 6.77 4.47 -3.60
CA ALA A 78 8.21 4.44 -3.36
C ALA A 78 8.65 2.98 -3.13
N LEU A 79 9.32 2.41 -4.12
CA LEU A 79 9.91 1.06 -4.01
C LEU A 79 11.21 1.14 -3.22
N VAL A 80 11.24 0.49 -2.05
CA VAL A 80 12.43 0.37 -1.18
C VAL A 80 12.88 -1.09 -1.06
N GLY A 81 12.02 -2.04 -1.44
CA GLY A 81 12.36 -3.45 -1.59
C GLY A 81 13.23 -3.75 -2.83
N PHE A 82 13.59 -5.03 -2.98
CA PHE A 82 14.43 -5.54 -4.07
C PHE A 82 13.74 -6.70 -4.80
N PRO A 83 12.68 -6.43 -5.60
CA PRO A 83 12.10 -7.43 -6.48
C PRO A 83 13.05 -7.73 -7.64
N ARG A 84 12.94 -8.91 -8.25
CA ARG A 84 13.72 -9.28 -9.45
C ARG A 84 13.23 -8.56 -10.70
N GLU A 85 11.92 -8.37 -10.80
CA GLU A 85 11.27 -7.71 -11.93
C GLU A 85 10.09 -6.88 -11.45
N ILE A 86 9.87 -5.74 -12.11
CA ILE A 86 8.68 -4.91 -11.92
C ILE A 86 7.79 -5.08 -13.14
N ARG A 87 6.62 -5.68 -12.94
CA ARG A 87 5.60 -5.84 -13.97
C ARG A 87 4.37 -5.03 -13.59
N VAL A 88 3.97 -4.15 -14.50
CA VAL A 88 2.80 -3.29 -14.36
C VAL A 88 2.03 -3.26 -15.67
N HIS A 89 0.70 -3.30 -15.59
CA HIS A 89 -0.12 -3.11 -16.76
C HIS A 89 -0.22 -1.60 -17.07
N PRO A 90 0.11 -1.14 -18.30
CA PRO A 90 0.09 0.30 -18.61
C PRO A 90 -1.26 0.97 -18.36
N ALA A 91 -2.36 0.22 -18.49
CA ALA A 91 -3.68 0.75 -18.19
C ALA A 91 -3.85 1.11 -16.71
N THR A 92 -3.24 0.37 -15.77
CA THR A 92 -3.29 0.67 -14.33
C THR A 92 -2.71 2.06 -14.02
N LEU A 93 -1.67 2.46 -14.75
CA LEU A 93 -1.02 3.77 -14.58
C LEU A 93 -1.85 4.92 -15.18
N ASN A 94 -2.62 4.65 -16.24
CA ASN A 94 -3.34 5.67 -16.99
C ASN A 94 -4.82 5.83 -16.57
N LEU A 95 -5.47 4.75 -16.14
CA LEU A 95 -6.91 4.73 -15.86
C LEU A 95 -7.31 5.55 -14.63
N GLY A 96 -6.38 5.81 -13.71
CA GLY A 96 -6.63 6.75 -12.61
C GLY A 96 -7.00 8.16 -13.10
N LYS A 97 -6.52 8.59 -14.29
CA LYS A 97 -6.69 9.96 -14.79
C LYS A 97 -8.10 10.29 -15.31
N HIS A 98 -8.99 9.30 -15.46
CA HIS A 98 -10.23 9.44 -16.24
C HIS A 98 -11.55 9.33 -15.45
N LEU A 99 -11.52 9.28 -14.12
CA LEU A 99 -12.71 9.09 -13.29
C LEU A 99 -13.09 10.28 -12.39
N ASN A 100 -12.64 11.49 -12.71
CA ASN A 100 -13.12 12.74 -12.08
C ASN A 100 -13.93 13.56 -13.07
#